data_AF-A0A8J6WUD7-F1
#
_entry.id   AF-A0A8J6WUD7-F1
#
_cell.length_a   1.000
_cell.length_b   1.000
_cell.length_c   1.000
_cell.angle_alpha   90.00
_cell.angle_beta   90.00
_cell.angle_gamma   90.00
#
_symmetry.space_group_name_H-M   'P 1'
#
loop_
_entity.id
_entity.type
_entity.pdbx_description
1 polymer ?
#
loop_
_entity_poly.entity_id
_entity_poly.type
_entity_poly.pdbx_seq_one_letter_code
_entity_poly.pdbx_strand_id
1 'polypeptide(L)'
;MKVPLEVTYRDVEKTAAIDALIHEKVAKLEEVCDHISSCHIAVEKIHDRPRSGSPYRVRIDMTVPPGHELVADSNPGEETQYVELDTVIRDAFSAARRQLSKLTKRQHESDKSQNQEPYETTALVNKIFREEGYGFIKTLDGQDIYFHRNSVLHDDFDRLEIGTGVRFFVEDGEEGPQATTVKIVDKPGVTVGKSDQSLIEPPLGWE
;
A
#
# COMPACT_ATOMS: atom_id res chain seq x y z
N MET A 1 12.59 -9.07 -10.37
CA MET A 1 11.53 -10.08 -10.11
C MET A 1 12.12 -11.24 -9.31
N LYS A 2 11.33 -11.93 -8.47
CA LYS A 2 11.82 -13.08 -7.65
C LYS A 2 11.65 -14.46 -8.31
N VAL A 3 10.82 -14.57 -9.35
CA VAL A 3 10.55 -15.80 -10.10
C VAL A 3 10.83 -15.55 -11.58
N PRO A 4 11.33 -16.55 -12.34
CA PRO A 4 11.55 -16.41 -13.78
C PRO A 4 10.26 -16.10 -14.55
N LEU A 5 10.38 -15.26 -15.58
CA LEU A 5 9.33 -14.95 -16.54
C LEU A 5 8.88 -16.23 -17.28
N GLU A 6 7.58 -16.47 -17.33
CA GLU A 6 7.00 -17.53 -18.16
C GLU A 6 6.25 -16.94 -19.35
N VAL A 7 6.56 -17.42 -20.56
CA VAL A 7 5.90 -16.99 -21.79
C VAL A 7 5.35 -18.20 -22.54
N THR A 8 4.05 -18.19 -22.81
CA THR A 8 3.32 -19.23 -23.54
C THR A 8 2.85 -18.68 -24.88
N TYR A 9 3.12 -19.42 -25.96
CA TYR A 9 2.68 -19.09 -27.32
C TYR A 9 1.66 -20.13 -27.80
N ARG A 10 0.50 -19.67 -28.28
CA ARG A 10 -0.56 -20.54 -28.81
C ARG A 10 -1.00 -20.07 -30.18
N ASP A 11 -0.84 -20.94 -31.18
CA ASP A 11 -1.21 -20.66 -32.58
C ASP A 11 -0.50 -19.40 -33.15
N VAL A 12 0.63 -19.02 -32.56
CA VAL A 12 1.51 -17.90 -32.93
C VAL A 12 2.93 -18.42 -33.11
N GLU A 13 3.62 -17.97 -34.16
CA GLU A 13 5.00 -18.31 -34.40
C GLU A 13 5.94 -17.56 -33.43
N LYS A 14 6.68 -18.31 -32.63
CA LYS A 14 7.70 -17.76 -31.73
C LYS A 14 8.88 -17.25 -32.55
N THR A 15 9.07 -15.94 -32.59
CA THR A 15 10.18 -15.28 -33.28
C THR A 15 11.08 -14.56 -32.28
N ALA A 16 12.39 -14.51 -32.54
CA ALA A 16 13.35 -13.80 -31.69
C ALA A 16 13.00 -12.31 -31.48
N ALA A 17 12.34 -11.67 -32.45
CA ALA A 17 11.84 -10.31 -32.33
C ALA A 17 10.74 -10.16 -31.27
N ILE A 18 9.84 -11.14 -31.18
CA ILE A 18 8.74 -11.14 -30.19
C ILE A 18 9.28 -11.40 -28.80
N ASP A 19 10.17 -12.39 -28.67
CA ASP A 19 10.86 -12.66 -27.39
C ASP A 19 11.61 -11.40 -26.91
N ALA A 20 12.41 -10.77 -27.79
CA ALA A 20 13.14 -9.55 -27.45
C ALA A 20 12.20 -8.41 -27.04
N LEU A 21 11.08 -8.23 -27.75
CA LEU A 21 10.06 -7.24 -27.40
C LEU A 21 9.46 -7.52 -26.03
N ILE A 22 9.09 -8.77 -25.74
CA ILE A 22 8.52 -9.17 -24.45
C ILE A 22 9.53 -8.93 -23.32
N HIS A 23 10.78 -9.34 -23.50
CA HIS A 23 11.84 -9.11 -22.52
C HIS A 23 12.09 -7.61 -22.26
N GLU A 24 12.13 -6.78 -23.31
CA GLU A 24 12.24 -5.32 -23.18
C GLU A 24 11.07 -4.73 -22.37
N LYS A 25 9.84 -5.20 -22.63
CA LYS A 25 8.66 -4.70 -21.91
C LYS A 25 8.57 -5.20 -20.49
N VAL A 26 9.00 -6.42 -20.20
CA VAL A 26 9.07 -6.96 -18.83
C VAL A 26 10.06 -6.16 -18.00
N ALA A 27 11.24 -5.82 -18.53
CA ALA A 27 12.20 -4.95 -17.84
C ALA A 27 11.56 -3.61 -17.43
N LYS A 28 10.73 -3.02 -18.31
CA LYS A 28 9.97 -1.79 -18.01
C LYS A 28 8.88 -1.96 -16.95
N LEU A 29 8.36 -3.17 -16.75
CA LEU A 29 7.45 -3.46 -15.64
C LEU A 29 8.21 -3.61 -14.32
N GLU A 30 9.40 -4.23 -14.35
CA GLU A 30 10.26 -4.35 -13.17
C GLU A 30 10.76 -2.99 -12.65
N GLU A 31 10.99 -2.01 -13.53
CA GLU A 31 11.30 -0.63 -13.12
C GLU A 31 10.18 0.03 -12.31
N VAL A 32 8.93 -0.39 -12.49
CA VAL A 32 7.76 0.18 -11.81
C VAL A 32 7.44 -0.55 -10.51
N CYS A 33 7.73 -1.85 -10.42
CA CYS A 33 7.59 -2.64 -9.21
C CYS A 33 8.65 -3.75 -9.19
N ASP A 34 9.56 -3.67 -8.23
CA ASP A 34 10.61 -4.63 -7.95
C ASP A 34 10.10 -5.88 -7.19
N HIS A 35 8.90 -5.80 -6.61
CA HIS A 35 8.28 -6.84 -5.79
C HIS A 35 7.45 -7.86 -6.59
N ILE A 36 7.49 -7.88 -7.91
CA ILE A 36 6.73 -8.86 -8.70
C ILE A 36 7.18 -10.30 -8.35
N SER A 37 6.23 -11.11 -7.90
CA SER A 37 6.41 -12.51 -7.51
C SER A 37 6.22 -13.47 -8.67
N SER A 38 5.36 -13.16 -9.64
CA SER A 38 5.13 -14.02 -10.81
C SER A 38 4.69 -13.14 -11.98
N CYS A 39 5.11 -13.50 -13.18
CA CYS A 39 4.66 -12.89 -14.43
C CYS A 39 4.53 -14.00 -15.48
N HIS A 40 3.29 -14.28 -15.86
CA HIS A 40 2.94 -15.24 -16.90
C HIS A 40 2.32 -14.49 -18.08
N ILE A 41 2.87 -14.70 -19.27
CA ILE A 41 2.44 -14.03 -20.49
C ILE A 41 1.93 -15.08 -21.47
N ALA A 42 0.66 -14.99 -21.85
CA ALA A 42 0.07 -15.82 -22.88
C ALA A 42 -0.18 -15.00 -24.14
N VAL A 43 0.45 -15.40 -25.23
CA VAL A 43 0.29 -14.81 -26.57
C VAL A 43 -0.44 -15.81 -27.45
N GLU A 44 -1.68 -15.49 -27.81
CA GLU A 44 -2.58 -16.41 -28.51
C GLU A 44 -3.08 -15.81 -29.83
N LYS A 45 -3.28 -16.66 -30.85
CA LYS A 45 -4.05 -16.32 -32.06
C LYS A 45 -5.40 -17.03 -32.01
N ILE A 46 -6.49 -16.28 -31.86
CA ILE A 46 -7.84 -16.84 -31.63
C ILE A 46 -8.54 -17.16 -32.95
N HIS A 47 -8.23 -16.43 -34.03
CA HIS A 47 -8.92 -16.64 -35.31
C HIS A 47 -8.01 -16.39 -36.51
N ASP A 48 -8.01 -17.29 -37.49
CA ASP A 48 -7.22 -17.10 -38.73
C ASP A 48 -7.82 -16.06 -39.68
N ARG A 49 -9.13 -15.80 -39.58
CA ARG A 49 -9.87 -14.86 -40.44
C ARG A 49 -10.93 -14.06 -39.66
N PRO A 50 -10.53 -13.15 -38.75
CA PRO A 50 -11.47 -12.42 -37.90
C PRO A 50 -12.52 -11.69 -38.75
N ARG A 51 -13.81 -11.82 -38.37
CA ARG A 51 -14.90 -11.03 -38.97
C ARG A 51 -14.83 -9.55 -38.57
N SER A 52 -14.20 -9.28 -37.42
CA SER A 52 -13.73 -7.96 -36.99
C SER A 52 -12.67 -8.09 -35.87
N GLY A 53 -11.83 -7.07 -35.65
CA GLY A 53 -10.80 -7.02 -34.61
C GLY A 53 -9.44 -7.64 -35.00
N SER A 54 -8.50 -7.71 -34.04
CA SER A 54 -7.21 -8.41 -34.24
C SER A 54 -7.38 -9.92 -34.02
N PRO A 55 -6.68 -10.77 -34.80
CA PRO A 55 -6.67 -12.20 -34.54
C PRO A 55 -5.89 -12.57 -33.27
N TYR A 56 -5.15 -11.63 -32.68
CA TYR A 56 -4.26 -11.86 -31.56
C TYR A 56 -4.86 -11.40 -30.24
N ARG A 57 -4.63 -12.19 -29.21
CA ARG A 57 -4.91 -11.86 -27.82
C ARG A 57 -3.64 -12.02 -27.00
N VAL A 58 -3.36 -11.03 -26.18
CA VAL A 58 -2.26 -11.09 -25.22
C VAL A 58 -2.83 -10.95 -23.82
N ARG A 59 -2.52 -11.91 -22.96
CA ARG A 59 -2.89 -11.92 -21.55
C ARG A 59 -1.63 -11.93 -20.70
N ILE A 60 -1.58 -11.02 -19.74
CA ILE A 60 -0.48 -10.87 -18.80
C ILE A 60 -1.07 -11.07 -17.40
N ASP A 61 -0.73 -12.18 -16.77
CA ASP A 61 -1.08 -12.48 -15.39
C ASP A 61 0.14 -12.21 -14.51
N MET A 62 0.00 -11.32 -13.53
CA MET A 62 1.07 -10.91 -12.63
C MET A 62 0.62 -11.04 -11.18
N THR A 63 1.49 -11.56 -10.33
CA THR A 63 1.25 -11.61 -8.88
C THR A 63 2.24 -10.70 -8.18
N VAL A 64 1.74 -9.81 -7.33
CA VAL A 64 2.52 -8.87 -6.51
C VAL A 64 2.16 -9.11 -5.03
N PRO A 65 3.12 -9.39 -4.14
CA PRO A 65 2.89 -9.46 -2.69
C PRO A 65 2.29 -8.16 -2.14
N PRO A 66 1.48 -8.22 -1.05
CA PRO A 66 1.13 -9.40 -0.26
C PRO A 66 -0.17 -10.09 -0.74
N GLY A 67 -0.32 -10.34 -2.05
CA GLY A 67 -1.42 -11.18 -2.59
C GLY A 67 -2.26 -10.50 -3.68
N HIS A 68 -1.73 -9.48 -4.34
CA HIS A 68 -2.41 -8.83 -5.46
C HIS A 68 -2.18 -9.62 -6.75
N GLU A 69 -3.27 -10.09 -7.35
CA GLU A 69 -3.26 -10.63 -8.71
C GLU A 69 -3.73 -9.55 -9.68
N LEU A 70 -2.91 -9.28 -10.69
CA LEU A 70 -3.18 -8.36 -11.77
C LEU A 70 -3.32 -9.17 -13.06
N VAL A 71 -4.42 -8.95 -13.77
CA VAL A 71 -4.65 -9.51 -15.09
C VAL A 71 -4.84 -8.35 -16.06
N ALA A 72 -3.92 -8.24 -17.01
CA ALA A 72 -4.03 -7.33 -18.14
C ALA A 72 -4.31 -8.14 -19.40
N ASP A 73 -5.49 -7.93 -19.97
CA ASP A 73 -5.90 -8.52 -21.23
C ASP A 73 -5.93 -7.42 -22.30
N SER A 74 -5.29 -7.69 -23.43
CA SER A 74 -5.42 -6.86 -24.63
C SER A 74 -6.04 -7.70 -25.74
N ASN A 75 -7.32 -7.44 -25.98
CA ASN A 75 -8.05 -7.83 -27.16
C ASN A 75 -8.58 -6.55 -27.81
N PRO A 76 -8.01 -6.09 -28.93
CA PRO A 76 -8.48 -4.87 -29.57
C PRO A 76 -9.91 -5.04 -30.07
N GLY A 77 -10.76 -4.06 -29.76
CA GLY A 77 -12.20 -4.11 -30.07
C GLY A 77 -12.50 -4.21 -31.56
N GLU A 78 -13.74 -4.58 -31.87
CA GLU A 78 -14.28 -4.80 -33.22
C GLU A 78 -14.24 -3.56 -34.14
N GLU A 79 -13.75 -2.40 -33.67
CA GLU A 79 -13.69 -1.16 -34.45
C GLU A 79 -12.35 -0.94 -35.18
N THR A 80 -11.30 -1.71 -34.83
CA THR A 80 -9.97 -1.53 -35.42
C THR A 80 -9.61 -2.70 -36.35
N GLN A 81 -9.44 -2.39 -37.64
CA GLN A 81 -9.08 -3.38 -38.66
C GLN A 81 -7.57 -3.70 -38.61
N TYR A 82 -7.23 -4.95 -38.30
CA TYR A 82 -5.89 -5.57 -38.30
C TYR A 82 -4.82 -4.81 -37.49
N VAL A 83 -4.81 -5.04 -36.18
CA VAL A 83 -3.69 -4.66 -35.31
C VAL A 83 -2.65 -5.78 -35.31
N GLU A 84 -1.42 -5.47 -35.73
CA GLU A 84 -0.27 -6.39 -35.68
C GLU A 84 0.02 -6.86 -34.25
N LEU A 85 0.54 -8.08 -34.11
CA LEU A 85 0.83 -8.70 -32.82
C LEU A 85 1.68 -7.80 -31.92
N ASP A 86 2.70 -7.13 -32.49
CA ASP A 86 3.58 -6.19 -31.78
C ASP A 86 2.80 -5.07 -31.07
N THR A 87 1.76 -4.56 -31.71
CA THR A 87 0.92 -3.50 -31.15
C THR A 87 0.01 -4.07 -30.06
N VAL A 88 -0.58 -5.25 -30.26
CA VAL A 88 -1.37 -5.93 -29.22
C VAL A 88 -0.52 -6.21 -27.97
N ILE A 89 0.72 -6.65 -28.16
CA ILE A 89 1.71 -6.83 -27.08
C ILE A 89 1.94 -5.49 -26.38
N ARG A 90 2.29 -4.42 -27.12
CA ARG A 90 2.54 -3.09 -26.53
C ARG A 90 1.35 -2.58 -25.73
N ASP A 91 0.13 -2.77 -26.23
CA ASP A 91 -1.09 -2.34 -25.56
C ASP A 91 -1.34 -3.13 -24.27
N ALA A 92 -1.14 -4.45 -24.29
CA ALA A 92 -1.23 -5.29 -23.09
C ALA A 92 -0.24 -4.84 -22.01
N PHE A 93 1.02 -4.59 -22.40
CA PHE A 93 2.04 -4.11 -21.48
C PHE A 93 1.78 -2.69 -20.97
N SER A 94 1.21 -1.81 -21.81
CA SER A 94 0.78 -0.47 -21.39
C SER A 94 -0.34 -0.55 -20.35
N ALA A 95 -1.32 -1.43 -20.57
CA ALA A 95 -2.40 -1.70 -19.62
C ALA A 95 -1.85 -2.28 -18.30
N ALA A 96 -0.95 -3.27 -18.37
CA ALA A 96 -0.28 -3.85 -17.20
C ALA A 96 0.51 -2.79 -16.42
N ARG A 97 1.30 -1.95 -17.12
CA ARG A 97 2.07 -0.86 -16.49
C ARG A 97 1.17 0.14 -15.79
N ARG A 98 0.02 0.48 -16.40
CA ARG A 98 -0.97 1.40 -15.81
C ARG A 98 -1.62 0.80 -14.57
N GLN A 99 -1.98 -0.48 -14.60
CA GLN A 99 -2.51 -1.20 -13.45
C GLN A 99 -1.48 -1.30 -12.32
N LEU A 100 -0.24 -1.66 -12.64
CA LEU A 100 0.87 -1.74 -11.70
C LEU A 100 1.17 -0.39 -11.06
N SER A 101 1.26 0.69 -11.86
CA SER A 101 1.45 2.06 -11.37
C SER A 101 0.30 2.52 -10.46
N LYS A 102 -0.93 2.08 -10.73
CA LYS A 102 -2.08 2.36 -9.87
C LYS A 102 -2.02 1.57 -8.58
N LEU A 103 -1.54 0.32 -8.64
CA LEU A 103 -1.34 -0.53 -7.48
C LEU A 103 -0.21 -0.03 -6.59
N THR A 104 0.95 0.35 -7.13
CA THR A 104 2.05 0.96 -6.36
C THR A 104 1.71 2.34 -5.83
N LYS A 105 0.87 3.15 -6.51
CA LYS A 105 0.37 4.42 -5.95
C LYS A 105 -0.64 4.21 -4.84
N ARG A 106 -1.54 3.24 -4.97
CA ARG A 106 -2.45 2.83 -3.88
C ARG A 106 -1.69 2.20 -2.74
N GLN A 107 -0.64 1.44 -3.03
CA GLN A 107 0.31 0.97 -2.02
C GLN A 107 1.02 2.16 -1.42
N HIS A 108 1.50 3.19 -2.11
CA HIS A 108 2.07 4.39 -1.46
C HIS A 108 1.08 5.20 -0.62
N GLU A 109 -0.20 5.31 -1.03
CA GLU A 109 -1.25 5.92 -0.21
C GLU A 109 -1.65 5.02 0.98
N SER A 110 -1.56 3.70 0.83
CA SER A 110 -1.84 2.71 1.87
C SER A 110 -0.61 2.32 2.70
N ASP A 111 0.62 2.60 2.25
CA ASP A 111 1.93 2.30 2.87
C ASP A 111 2.42 3.52 3.64
N LYS A 112 1.92 4.73 3.31
CA LYS A 112 1.76 5.78 4.32
C LYS A 112 0.86 5.34 5.48
N SER A 113 0.09 4.27 5.31
CA SER A 113 -0.80 3.72 6.33
C SER A 113 -0.36 2.35 6.87
N GLN A 114 0.64 1.65 6.28
CA GLN A 114 0.80 0.23 6.58
C GLN A 114 2.19 -0.42 6.43
N ASN A 115 3.28 0.27 6.05
CA ASN A 115 4.61 -0.40 6.10
C ASN A 115 5.87 0.49 6.24
N GLN A 116 5.83 1.46 7.14
CA GLN A 116 6.92 1.51 8.12
C GLN A 116 6.38 0.75 9.34
N GLU A 117 7.18 -0.11 9.93
CA GLU A 117 7.02 -0.45 11.35
C GLU A 117 7.75 0.62 12.16
N PRO A 118 7.11 1.72 12.62
CA PRO A 118 7.56 2.41 13.80
C PRO A 118 6.68 1.90 14.94
N TYR A 119 7.28 1.09 15.80
CA TYR A 119 6.89 0.86 17.19
C TYR A 119 5.74 1.78 17.64
N GLU A 120 4.56 1.21 17.94
CA GLU A 120 3.44 1.90 18.57
C GLU A 120 3.86 2.41 19.96
N THR A 121 4.70 3.44 20.00
CA THR A 121 5.29 3.91 21.24
C THR A 121 4.18 4.63 21.99
N THR A 122 3.77 4.04 23.11
CA THR A 122 2.87 4.69 24.05
C THR A 122 3.71 5.70 24.82
N ALA A 123 3.36 6.97 24.69
CA ALA A 123 4.01 8.06 25.40
C ALA A 123 2.98 8.82 26.23
N LEU A 124 3.46 9.56 27.22
CA LEU A 124 2.64 10.45 28.03
C LEU A 124 2.89 11.88 27.61
N VAL A 125 1.84 12.68 27.47
CA VAL A 125 2.00 14.13 27.26
C VAL A 125 2.72 14.72 28.47
N ASN A 126 3.91 15.25 28.25
CA ASN A 126 4.76 15.84 29.29
C ASN A 126 4.50 17.35 29.41
N LYS A 127 4.35 18.05 28.27
CA LYS A 127 4.10 19.50 28.20
C LYS A 127 3.16 19.82 27.05
N ILE A 128 2.31 20.82 27.23
CA ILE A 128 1.42 21.34 26.18
C ILE A 128 1.33 22.85 26.26
N PHE A 129 1.51 23.52 25.13
CA PHE A 129 1.48 24.96 24.94
C PHE A 129 0.30 25.29 24.02
N ARG A 130 -0.85 25.57 24.61
CA ARG A 130 -2.12 25.67 23.88
C ARG A 130 -2.20 26.93 23.02
N GLU A 131 -1.65 28.03 23.49
CA GLU A 131 -1.67 29.30 22.75
C GLU A 131 -0.76 29.24 21.53
N GLU A 132 0.37 28.54 21.66
CA GLU A 132 1.38 28.37 20.62
C GLU A 132 1.14 27.15 19.73
N GLY A 133 0.21 26.26 20.11
CA GLY A 133 -0.24 25.14 19.29
C GLY A 133 0.74 23.97 19.19
N TYR A 134 1.58 23.75 20.20
CA TYR A 134 2.53 22.63 20.20
C TYR A 134 2.65 21.97 21.59
N GLY A 135 3.35 20.83 21.66
CA GLY A 135 3.62 20.14 22.92
C GLY A 135 4.76 19.14 22.82
N PHE A 136 5.00 18.46 23.93
CA PHE A 136 6.00 17.40 24.05
C PHE A 136 5.40 16.17 24.71
N ILE A 137 5.71 15.00 24.16
CA ILE A 137 5.38 13.69 24.71
C ILE A 137 6.65 13.01 25.18
N LYS A 138 6.58 12.31 26.31
CA LYS A 138 7.69 11.56 26.88
C LYS A 138 7.49 10.07 26.61
N THR A 139 8.45 9.46 25.92
CA THR A 139 8.47 8.02 25.67
C THR A 139 8.82 7.24 26.94
N LEU A 140 8.59 5.92 26.93
CA LEU A 140 9.01 5.03 28.02
C LEU A 140 10.53 5.03 28.23
N ASP A 141 11.29 5.28 27.17
CA ASP A 141 12.75 5.42 27.19
C ASP A 141 13.21 6.78 27.75
N GLY A 142 12.27 7.65 28.12
CA GLY A 142 12.53 8.94 28.76
C GLY A 142 12.82 10.10 27.80
N GLN A 143 12.78 9.87 26.50
CA GLN A 143 13.01 10.88 25.46
C GLN A 143 11.78 11.79 25.30
N ASP A 144 12.01 13.10 25.20
CA ASP A 144 10.96 14.06 24.86
C ASP A 144 10.89 14.22 23.33
N ILE A 145 9.71 14.01 22.78
CA ILE A 145 9.41 14.15 21.34
C ILE A 145 8.47 15.34 21.16
N TYR A 146 8.82 16.23 20.25
CA TYR A 146 8.02 17.41 19.91
C TYR A 146 6.80 17.02 19.07
N PHE A 147 5.65 17.67 19.25
CA PHE A 147 4.50 17.54 18.35
C PHE A 147 3.78 18.88 18.15
N HIS A 148 3.21 19.07 16.97
CA HIS A 148 2.41 20.26 16.64
C HIS A 148 0.91 19.91 16.67
N ARG A 149 0.03 20.91 16.84
CA ARG A 149 -1.43 20.73 16.80
C ARG A 149 -1.94 20.02 15.54
N ASN A 150 -1.29 20.27 14.40
CA ASN A 150 -1.63 19.65 13.12
C ASN A 150 -1.28 18.16 13.07
N SER A 151 -0.41 17.69 13.96
CA SER A 151 -0.06 16.27 14.09
C SER A 151 -1.10 15.50 14.91
N VAL A 152 -2.02 16.17 15.62
CA VAL A 152 -3.04 15.51 16.44
C VAL A 152 -4.27 15.18 15.59
N LEU A 153 -4.67 13.90 15.59
CA LEU A 153 -5.83 13.46 14.83
C LEU A 153 -7.15 13.98 15.42
N HIS A 154 -8.15 14.11 14.54
CA HIS A 154 -9.53 14.48 14.89
C HIS A 154 -9.69 15.85 15.57
N ASP A 155 -8.71 16.75 15.41
CA ASP A 155 -8.66 18.03 16.13
C ASP A 155 -8.70 17.86 17.66
N ASP A 156 -8.25 16.70 18.17
CA ASP A 156 -8.26 16.37 19.59
C ASP A 156 -7.15 17.10 20.40
N PHE A 157 -6.46 18.07 19.82
CA PHE A 157 -5.39 18.81 20.51
C PHE A 157 -5.90 19.48 21.80
N ASP A 158 -7.10 20.06 21.75
CA ASP A 158 -7.70 20.71 22.92
C ASP A 158 -8.05 19.72 24.04
N ARG A 159 -8.13 18.44 23.71
CA ARG A 159 -8.50 17.35 24.61
C ARG A 159 -7.29 16.68 25.27
N LEU A 160 -6.07 17.12 24.94
CA LEU A 160 -4.83 16.64 25.52
C LEU A 160 -4.52 17.33 26.85
N GLU A 161 -4.21 16.53 27.86
CA GLU A 161 -3.76 16.99 29.18
C GLU A 161 -2.41 16.36 29.50
N ILE A 162 -1.64 16.98 30.40
CA ILE A 162 -0.39 16.40 30.89
C ILE A 162 -0.71 15.04 31.55
N GLY A 163 0.02 14.00 31.17
CA GLY A 163 -0.23 12.61 31.57
C GLY A 163 -1.19 11.85 30.66
N THR A 164 -1.72 12.45 29.60
CA THR A 164 -2.51 11.74 28.59
C THR A 164 -1.65 10.72 27.87
N GLY A 165 -2.08 9.46 27.89
CA GLY A 165 -1.53 8.40 27.08
C GLY A 165 -1.86 8.65 25.62
N VAL A 166 -0.82 8.76 24.81
CA VAL A 166 -0.93 8.94 23.37
C VAL A 166 -0.10 7.90 22.63
N ARG A 167 -0.59 7.52 21.46
CA ARG A 167 0.15 6.76 20.46
C ARG A 167 0.59 7.73 19.37
N PHE A 168 1.83 7.59 18.91
CA PHE A 168 2.36 8.51 17.92
C PHE A 168 3.32 7.87 16.93
N PHE A 169 3.56 8.58 15.84
CA PHE A 169 4.57 8.29 14.83
C PHE A 169 5.69 9.32 14.92
N VAL A 170 6.95 8.89 14.95
CA VAL A 170 8.13 9.77 15.00
C VAL A 170 8.80 9.86 13.63
N GLU A 171 9.21 11.06 13.24
CA GLU A 171 10.03 11.33 12.07
C GLU A 171 11.18 12.26 12.44
N ASP A 172 12.30 12.15 11.72
CA ASP A 172 13.44 13.05 11.86
C ASP A 172 13.12 14.40 11.20
N GLY A 173 12.87 15.42 12.01
CA GLY A 173 12.68 16.80 11.58
C GLY A 173 13.99 17.58 11.47
N GLU A 174 13.90 18.79 10.92
CA GLU A 174 15.07 19.69 10.77
C GLU A 174 15.70 20.08 12.12
N GLU A 175 14.90 20.11 13.19
CA GLU A 175 15.34 20.44 14.56
C GLU A 175 15.41 19.21 15.49
N GLY A 176 15.29 18.01 14.94
CA GLY A 176 15.30 16.74 15.68
C GLY A 176 14.00 15.96 15.57
N PRO A 177 13.85 14.88 16.37
CA PRO A 177 12.74 13.95 16.24
C PRO A 177 11.41 14.61 16.64
N GLN A 178 10.44 14.55 15.74
CA GLN A 178 9.11 15.13 15.90
C GLN A 178 8.01 14.10 15.63
N ALA A 179 6.86 14.27 16.26
CA ALA A 179 5.70 13.42 16.05
C ALA A 179 4.83 13.94 14.91
N THR A 180 4.54 13.10 13.92
CA THR A 180 3.76 13.46 12.72
C THR A 180 2.31 13.04 12.80
N THR A 181 1.98 12.05 13.64
CA THR A 181 0.61 11.63 13.92
C THR A 181 0.50 11.27 15.39
N VAL A 182 -0.43 11.88 16.11
CA VAL A 182 -0.66 11.70 17.55
C VAL A 182 -2.13 11.37 17.78
N LYS A 183 -2.39 10.28 18.49
CA LYS A 183 -3.74 9.79 18.83
C LYS A 183 -3.85 9.55 20.33
N ILE A 184 -4.92 10.03 20.95
CA ILE A 184 -5.23 9.77 22.35
C ILE A 184 -5.62 8.30 22.52
N VAL A 185 -4.94 7.60 23.43
CA VAL A 185 -5.26 6.21 23.81
C VAL A 185 -5.82 6.11 25.22
N ASP A 186 -5.36 6.96 26.13
CA ASP A 186 -5.83 6.98 27.51
C ASP A 186 -5.81 8.41 28.06
N LYS A 187 -6.86 8.79 28.77
CA LYS A 187 -6.95 10.10 29.41
C LYS A 187 -6.87 9.93 30.92
N PRO A 188 -5.92 10.59 31.61
CA PRO A 188 -5.99 10.69 33.05
C PRO A 188 -7.27 11.44 33.41
N GLY A 189 -8.22 10.78 34.08
CA GLY A 189 -9.26 11.48 34.83
C GLY A 189 -10.63 11.70 34.18
N VAL A 190 -11.03 10.98 33.11
CA VAL A 190 -12.45 10.96 32.66
C VAL A 190 -12.97 9.53 32.53
N THR A 191 -13.00 8.79 33.64
CA THR A 191 -13.96 7.71 33.83
C THR A 191 -14.63 7.88 35.19
N VAL A 192 -15.61 8.80 35.25
CA VAL A 192 -16.81 8.57 36.07
C VAL A 192 -18.00 9.01 35.23
N GLY A 193 -18.56 8.06 34.49
CA GLY A 193 -19.67 8.30 33.57
C GLY A 193 -20.44 7.05 33.16
N LYS A 194 -20.85 6.23 34.16
CA LYS A 194 -21.90 5.18 34.13
C LYS A 194 -21.77 4.00 33.14
N SER A 195 -22.08 2.81 33.68
CA SER A 195 -22.07 1.45 33.10
C SER A 195 -20.65 0.93 32.84
N ASP A 196 -20.13 -0.06 33.56
CA ASP A 196 -20.74 -1.32 33.99
C ASP A 196 -20.09 -1.77 35.32
N GLN A 197 -20.91 -2.09 36.32
CA GLN A 197 -20.44 -2.78 37.51
C GLN A 197 -20.29 -4.25 37.15
N SER A 198 -19.11 -4.66 36.65
CA SER A 198 -18.74 -6.06 36.77
C SER A 198 -18.43 -6.32 38.25
N LEU A 199 -19.46 -6.79 38.97
CA LEU A 199 -19.33 -7.45 40.26
C LEU A 199 -18.34 -8.62 40.08
N ILE A 200 -17.07 -8.39 40.41
CA ILE A 200 -16.13 -9.47 40.64
C ILE A 200 -16.49 -10.00 42.03
N GLU A 201 -17.32 -11.04 42.06
CA GLU A 201 -17.51 -11.81 43.29
C GLU A 201 -16.17 -12.44 43.68
N PRO A 202 -15.68 -12.24 44.92
CA PRO A 202 -14.49 -12.92 45.37
C PRO A 202 -14.76 -14.43 45.48
N PRO A 203 -13.81 -15.31 45.09
CA PRO A 203 -13.98 -16.75 45.19
C PRO A 203 -14.14 -17.18 46.66
N LEU A 204 -15.18 -17.98 46.93
CA LEU A 204 -15.44 -18.59 48.23
C LEU A 204 -14.25 -19.46 48.69
N GLY A 205 -13.76 -19.24 49.91
CA GLY A 205 -13.06 -20.27 50.69
C GLY A 205 -11.67 -19.96 51.24
N TRP A 206 -11.42 -18.77 51.80
CA TRP A 206 -10.25 -18.53 52.65
C TRP A 206 -10.74 -18.20 54.08
N GLU A 207 -10.79 -19.22 54.94
CA GLU A 207 -10.60 -19.08 56.40
C GLU A 207 -9.11 -19.17 56.72
#